data_AF-R2Y9F2-F1
#
_entry.id   AF-R2Y9F2-F1
#
_cell.length_a   1.000
_cell.length_b   1.000
_cell.length_c   1.000
_cell.angle_alpha   90.00
_cell.angle_beta   90.00
_cell.angle_gamma   90.00
#
_symmetry.space_group_name_H-M   'P 1'
#
loop_
_entity.id
_entity.type
_entity.pdbx_description
1 polymer ?
#
loop_
_entity_poly.entity_id
_entity_poly.type
_entity_poly.pdbx_seq_one_letter_code
_entity_poly.pdbx_strand_id
1 'polypeptide(L)'
;MLDLAVLVDCLTTSPKNPTFHSDTLILAGNSLPDLIVSTAHFCEEETEIQRVLFVGGVGHGTGPLIANCKKQYPALVREEWDTLSEAEITQEIFSFYCKRPLTMLLERQSTNTGENARFSHEIFPEDPPKNFWLVQDPLL
;
A
#
# COMPACT_ATOMS: atom_id res chain seq x y z
N MET A 1 1.55 19.54 21.98
CA MET A 1 0.42 18.77 21.40
C MET A 1 -0.19 19.48 20.21
N LEU A 2 -0.44 20.80 20.26
CA LEU A 2 -0.93 21.57 19.10
C LEU A 2 0.01 21.46 17.88
N ASP A 3 1.32 21.58 18.10
CA ASP A 3 2.31 21.59 16.99
C ASP A 3 2.43 20.25 16.26
N LEU A 4 2.27 19.12 16.97
CA LEU A 4 2.32 17.78 16.34
C LEU A 4 1.10 17.55 15.45
N ALA A 5 -0.09 17.98 15.90
CA ALA A 5 -1.30 17.87 15.09
C ALA A 5 -1.20 18.70 13.80
N VAL A 6 -0.62 19.91 13.89
CA VAL A 6 -0.35 20.75 12.72
C VAL A 6 0.62 20.06 11.74
N LEU A 7 1.69 19.44 12.24
CA LEU A 7 2.62 18.70 11.38
C LEU A 7 1.96 17.52 10.66
N VAL A 8 1.14 16.72 11.37
CA VAL A 8 0.42 15.61 10.76
C VAL A 8 -0.58 16.11 9.71
N ASP A 9 -1.28 17.21 9.99
CA ASP A 9 -2.19 17.83 9.03
C ASP A 9 -1.43 18.28 7.77
N CYS A 10 -0.26 18.91 7.92
CA CYS A 10 0.59 19.28 6.77
C CYS A 10 1.03 18.08 5.92
N LEU A 11 1.35 16.94 6.53
CA LEU A 11 1.83 15.76 5.81
C LEU A 11 0.70 14.96 5.16
N THR A 12 -0.51 15.03 5.71
CA THR A 12 -1.68 14.28 5.22
C THR A 12 -2.62 15.10 4.34
N THR A 13 -2.43 16.42 4.27
CA THR A 13 -3.28 17.29 3.46
C THR A 13 -3.03 17.06 1.98
N SER A 14 -4.06 16.57 1.30
CA SER A 14 -4.16 16.53 -0.16
C SER A 14 -5.31 17.42 -0.63
N PRO A 15 -5.17 18.15 -1.76
CA PRO A 15 -6.25 18.96 -2.29
C PRO A 15 -7.48 18.09 -2.58
N LYS A 16 -8.63 18.47 -2.01
CA LYS A 16 -9.89 17.77 -2.24
C LYS A 16 -10.24 17.81 -3.73
N ASN A 17 -10.48 16.65 -4.31
CA ASN A 17 -10.99 16.52 -5.66
C ASN A 17 -12.31 15.73 -5.61
N PRO A 18 -13.46 16.41 -5.49
CA PRO A 18 -14.77 15.76 -5.31
C PRO A 18 -15.25 15.00 -6.55
N THR A 19 -14.57 15.16 -7.69
CA THR A 19 -14.84 14.46 -8.95
C THR A 19 -13.74 13.47 -9.29
N PHE A 20 -12.88 13.11 -8.31
CA PHE A 20 -11.84 12.13 -8.52
C PHE A 20 -12.44 10.73 -8.66
N HIS A 21 -12.06 10.06 -9.74
CA HIS A 21 -12.48 8.71 -10.08
C HIS A 21 -11.28 7.97 -10.66
N SER A 22 -11.10 6.72 -10.23
CA SER A 22 -10.08 5.80 -10.73
C SER A 22 -10.45 4.37 -10.34
N ASP A 23 -10.21 3.45 -11.27
CA ASP A 23 -10.33 2.01 -11.07
C ASP A 23 -9.04 1.37 -10.50
N THR A 24 -8.00 2.16 -10.28
CA THR A 24 -6.67 1.69 -9.92
C THR A 24 -6.22 2.29 -8.59
N LEU A 25 -5.80 1.41 -7.67
CA LEU A 25 -5.18 1.78 -6.41
C LEU A 25 -3.74 1.28 -6.36
N ILE A 26 -2.83 2.12 -5.88
CA ILE A 26 -1.44 1.79 -5.62
C ILE A 26 -1.21 1.86 -4.10
N LEU A 27 -0.84 0.73 -3.51
CA LEU A 27 -0.45 0.63 -2.11
C LEU A 27 1.07 0.57 -2.03
N ALA A 28 1.66 1.70 -1.64
CA ALA A 28 3.10 1.85 -1.51
C ALA A 28 3.64 1.14 -0.27
N GLY A 29 4.86 0.60 -0.37
CA GLY A 29 5.56 -0.08 0.72
C GLY A 29 5.65 0.82 1.95
N ASN A 30 5.13 0.30 3.07
CA ASN A 30 5.03 0.98 4.35
C ASN A 30 5.07 -0.06 5.49
N SER A 31 5.19 0.43 6.72
CA SER A 31 5.29 -0.43 7.90
C SER A 31 4.04 -0.41 8.79
N LEU A 32 2.88 0.00 8.25
CA LEU A 32 1.62 0.19 9.00
C LEU A 32 0.59 -0.89 8.60
N PRO A 33 0.49 -2.02 9.33
CA PRO A 33 -0.45 -3.09 8.99
C PRO A 33 -1.91 -2.61 8.94
N ASP A 34 -2.30 -1.71 9.85
CA ASP A 34 -3.65 -1.13 9.86
C ASP A 34 -3.99 -0.35 8.59
N LEU A 35 -2.99 0.26 7.94
CA LEU A 35 -3.20 0.95 6.66
C LEU A 35 -3.50 -0.07 5.55
N ILE A 36 -2.81 -1.21 5.55
CA ILE A 36 -3.02 -2.32 4.61
C ILE A 36 -4.43 -2.91 4.80
N VAL A 37 -4.83 -3.16 6.04
CA VAL A 37 -6.17 -3.67 6.39
C VAL A 37 -7.26 -2.67 6.01
N SER A 38 -7.05 -1.39 6.31
CA SER A 38 -8.00 -0.33 5.92
C SER A 38 -8.13 -0.20 4.41
N THR A 39 -7.04 -0.36 3.67
CA THR A 39 -7.05 -0.39 2.20
C THR A 39 -7.82 -1.57 1.66
N ALA A 40 -7.69 -2.74 2.29
CA ALA A 40 -8.44 -3.94 1.93
C ALA A 40 -9.95 -3.75 2.15
N HIS A 41 -10.36 -3.21 3.30
CA HIS A 41 -11.76 -2.88 3.55
C HIS A 41 -12.30 -1.83 2.58
N PHE A 42 -11.52 -0.79 2.30
CA PHE A 42 -11.89 0.21 1.30
C PHE A 42 -12.13 -0.45 -0.07
N CYS A 43 -11.24 -1.34 -0.52
CA CYS A 43 -11.42 -2.03 -1.81
C CYS A 43 -12.57 -3.05 -1.79
N GLU A 44 -12.91 -3.63 -0.64
CA GLU A 44 -14.07 -4.53 -0.51
C GLU A 44 -15.38 -3.76 -0.75
N GLU A 45 -15.47 -2.52 -0.25
CA GLU A 45 -16.66 -1.66 -0.35
C GLU A 45 -16.70 -0.84 -1.66
N GLU A 46 -15.56 -0.28 -2.07
CA GLU A 46 -15.47 0.60 -3.25
C GLU A 46 -15.34 -0.23 -4.53
N THR A 47 -16.49 -0.51 -5.15
CA THR A 47 -16.57 -1.32 -6.36
C THR A 47 -15.97 -0.65 -7.59
N GLU A 48 -15.68 0.65 -7.59
CA GLU A 48 -14.98 1.29 -8.71
C GLU A 48 -13.57 0.72 -8.89
N ILE A 49 -12.87 0.39 -7.80
CA ILE A 49 -11.52 -0.20 -7.86
C ILE A 49 -11.59 -1.57 -8.53
N GLN A 50 -10.86 -1.78 -9.61
CA GLN A 50 -10.74 -3.08 -10.28
C GLN A 50 -9.31 -3.62 -10.25
N ARG A 51 -8.34 -2.75 -9.96
CA ARG A 51 -6.91 -3.03 -10.04
C ARG A 51 -6.19 -2.51 -8.81
N VAL A 52 -5.34 -3.34 -8.20
CA VAL A 52 -4.50 -2.96 -7.07
C VAL A 52 -3.05 -3.32 -7.38
N LEU A 53 -2.16 -2.33 -7.32
CA LEU A 53 -0.72 -2.53 -7.39
C LEU A 53 -0.14 -2.44 -5.97
N PHE A 54 0.51 -3.51 -5.52
CA PHE A 54 1.33 -3.47 -4.31
C PHE A 54 2.78 -3.24 -4.69
N VAL A 55 3.42 -2.28 -4.02
CA VAL A 55 4.75 -1.79 -4.37
C VAL A 55 5.68 -1.91 -3.19
N GLY A 56 6.87 -2.44 -3.41
CA GLY A 56 7.89 -2.54 -2.37
C GLY A 56 8.66 -3.84 -2.47
N GLY A 57 9.96 -3.74 -2.66
CA GLY A 57 10.91 -4.84 -2.52
C GLY A 57 11.33 -5.05 -1.06
N VAL A 58 12.63 -5.19 -0.84
CA VAL A 58 13.22 -5.29 0.49
C VAL A 58 13.99 -4.00 0.78
N GLY A 59 13.56 -3.27 1.79
CA GLY A 59 14.09 -1.97 2.16
C GLY A 59 14.03 -1.70 3.67
N HIS A 60 14.14 -0.42 4.04
CA HIS A 60 14.12 0.00 5.44
C HIS A 60 12.77 -0.30 6.13
N GLY A 61 11.68 -0.39 5.36
CA GLY A 61 10.32 -0.64 5.86
C GLY A 61 10.00 -2.10 6.16
N THR A 62 10.77 -3.05 5.60
CA THR A 62 10.43 -4.48 5.61
C THR A 62 10.50 -5.08 7.01
N GLY A 63 11.61 -4.87 7.72
CA GLY A 63 11.76 -5.34 9.10
C GLY A 63 10.70 -4.77 10.05
N PRO A 64 10.49 -3.43 10.06
CA PRO A 64 9.41 -2.81 10.84
C PRO A 64 8.00 -3.31 10.46
N LEU A 65 7.70 -3.54 9.18
CA LEU A 65 6.42 -4.11 8.73
C LEU A 65 6.18 -5.47 9.39
N ILE A 66 7.13 -6.40 9.27
CA ILE A 66 7.04 -7.74 9.85
C ILE A 66 6.90 -7.66 11.38
N ALA A 67 7.68 -6.81 12.03
CA ALA A 67 7.62 -6.62 13.49
C ALA A 67 6.24 -6.10 13.94
N ASN A 68 5.67 -5.13 13.21
CA ASN A 68 4.35 -4.59 13.51
C ASN A 68 3.26 -5.62 13.26
N CYS A 69 3.35 -6.42 12.19
CA CYS A 69 2.44 -7.54 11.95
C CYS A 69 2.51 -8.60 13.06
N LYS A 70 3.72 -8.97 13.53
CA LYS A 70 3.89 -9.89 14.67
C LYS A 70 3.19 -9.38 15.93
N LYS A 71 3.16 -8.06 16.14
CA LYS A 71 2.51 -7.44 17.30
C LYS A 71 0.98 -7.34 17.15
N GLN A 72 0.50 -6.93 15.99
CA GLN A 72 -0.90 -6.56 15.76
C GLN A 72 -1.74 -7.70 15.16
N TYR A 73 -1.14 -8.49 14.26
CA TYR A 73 -1.78 -9.53 13.46
C TYR A 73 -0.98 -10.85 13.50
N PRO A 74 -0.63 -11.40 14.68
CA PRO A 74 0.28 -12.55 14.79
C PRO A 74 -0.19 -13.81 14.04
N ALA A 75 -1.50 -13.98 13.87
CA ALA A 75 -2.08 -15.14 13.18
C ALA A 75 -1.84 -15.14 11.66
N LEU A 76 -1.48 -13.99 11.06
CA LEU A 76 -1.20 -13.88 9.63
C LEU A 76 0.28 -14.12 9.31
N VAL A 77 1.17 -13.95 10.29
CA VAL A 77 2.62 -13.99 10.08
C VAL A 77 3.08 -15.43 9.90
N ARG A 78 3.87 -15.67 8.85
CA ARG A 78 4.49 -16.97 8.55
C ARG A 78 6.02 -16.90 8.68
N GLU A 79 6.68 -18.04 8.81
CA GLU A 79 8.14 -18.11 8.99
C GLU A 79 8.88 -17.61 7.75
N GLU A 80 8.32 -17.83 6.57
CA GLU A 80 8.87 -17.45 5.27
C GLU A 80 8.80 -15.94 4.97
N TRP A 81 8.09 -15.13 5.76
CA TRP A 81 7.93 -13.69 5.52
C TRP A 81 9.27 -12.94 5.51
N ASP A 82 10.28 -13.42 6.23
CA ASP A 82 11.62 -12.82 6.22
C ASP A 82 12.33 -12.95 4.85
N THR A 83 11.75 -13.71 3.91
CA THR A 83 12.24 -13.86 2.52
C THR A 83 11.38 -13.16 1.48
N LEU A 84 10.25 -12.59 1.89
CA LEU A 84 9.29 -11.94 1.00
C LEU A 84 9.58 -10.44 0.86
N SER A 85 9.19 -9.89 -0.28
CA SER A 85 9.13 -8.45 -0.48
C SER A 85 7.97 -7.81 0.30
N GLU A 86 8.05 -6.50 0.56
CA GLU A 86 6.96 -5.72 1.17
C GLU A 86 5.66 -5.86 0.36
N ALA A 87 5.75 -5.85 -0.97
CA ALA A 87 4.59 -6.02 -1.85
C ALA A 87 3.90 -7.39 -1.67
N GLU A 88 4.67 -8.46 -1.50
CA GLU A 88 4.13 -9.81 -1.27
C GLU A 88 3.46 -9.93 0.10
N ILE A 89 4.12 -9.47 1.16
CA ILE A 89 3.56 -9.44 2.51
C ILE A 89 2.26 -8.62 2.52
N THR A 90 2.29 -7.45 1.90
CA THR A 90 1.15 -6.53 1.83
C THR A 90 -0.01 -7.17 1.07
N GLN A 91 0.24 -7.82 -0.07
CA GLN A 91 -0.79 -8.54 -0.82
C GLN A 91 -1.40 -9.68 0.00
N GLU A 92 -0.60 -10.43 0.75
CA GLU A 92 -1.10 -11.52 1.61
C GLU A 92 -2.06 -10.99 2.68
N ILE A 93 -1.66 -9.93 3.39
CA ILE A 93 -2.51 -9.27 4.39
C ILE A 93 -3.77 -8.73 3.72
N PHE A 94 -3.63 -8.00 2.62
CA PHE A 94 -4.76 -7.44 1.88
C PHE A 94 -5.77 -8.53 1.47
N SER A 95 -5.28 -9.63 0.88
CA SER A 95 -6.11 -10.74 0.41
C SER A 95 -6.78 -11.51 1.54
N PHE A 96 -6.29 -11.38 2.78
CA PHE A 96 -6.98 -11.93 3.93
C PHE A 96 -8.31 -11.19 4.21
N TYR A 97 -8.35 -9.87 3.98
CA TYR A 97 -9.51 -9.02 4.31
C TYR A 97 -10.38 -8.65 3.10
N CYS A 98 -9.81 -8.47 1.92
CA CYS A 98 -10.55 -8.23 0.69
C CYS A 98 -10.73 -9.54 -0.09
N LYS A 99 -11.98 -9.94 -0.32
CA LYS A 99 -12.34 -11.18 -1.03
C LYS A 99 -12.90 -10.92 -2.43
N ARG A 100 -13.20 -9.66 -2.74
CA ARG A 100 -13.63 -9.25 -4.07
C ARG A 100 -12.56 -9.60 -5.13
N PRO A 101 -12.95 -10.12 -6.30
CA PRO A 101 -11.99 -10.36 -7.38
C PRO A 101 -11.43 -9.03 -7.89
N LEU A 102 -10.11 -8.90 -7.85
CA LEU A 102 -9.35 -7.72 -8.28
C LEU A 102 -8.17 -8.16 -9.16
N THR A 103 -7.79 -7.31 -10.11
CA THR A 103 -6.51 -7.47 -10.80
C THR A 103 -5.39 -7.01 -9.87
N MET A 104 -4.68 -7.97 -9.28
CA MET A 104 -3.57 -7.68 -8.35
C MET A 104 -2.23 -7.73 -9.08
N LEU A 105 -1.47 -6.65 -8.96
CA LEU A 105 -0.13 -6.49 -9.55
C LEU A 105 0.90 -6.32 -8.43
N LEU A 106 2.14 -6.72 -8.70
CA LEU A 106 3.23 -6.69 -7.73
C LEU A 106 4.49 -6.08 -8.33
N GLU A 107 5.00 -5.04 -7.68
CA GLU A 107 6.35 -4.50 -7.87
C GLU A 107 7.20 -4.90 -6.66
N ARG A 108 8.27 -5.68 -6.87
CA ARG A 108 9.02 -6.38 -5.81
C ARG A 108 10.49 -5.97 -5.69
N GLN A 109 10.93 -4.97 -6.46
CA GLN A 109 12.35 -4.62 -6.60
C GLN A 109 12.73 -3.32 -5.90
N SER A 110 11.78 -2.39 -5.72
CA SER A 110 12.08 -1.10 -5.09
C SER A 110 12.60 -1.24 -3.66
N THR A 111 13.59 -0.43 -3.29
CA THR A 111 14.15 -0.47 -1.92
C THR A 111 13.95 0.85 -1.15
N ASN A 112 13.28 1.83 -1.78
CA ASN A 112 13.01 3.16 -1.22
C ASN A 112 11.85 3.85 -1.94
N THR A 113 11.30 4.91 -1.35
CA THR A 113 10.13 5.65 -1.88
C THR A 113 10.31 6.18 -3.31
N GLY A 114 11.52 6.63 -3.68
CA GLY A 114 11.79 7.10 -5.03
C GLY A 114 11.72 5.97 -6.07
N GLU A 115 12.23 4.79 -5.70
CA GLU A 115 12.10 3.59 -6.53
C GLU A 115 10.68 3.05 -6.56
N ASN A 116 9.93 3.10 -5.45
CA ASN A 116 8.51 2.75 -5.44
C ASN A 116 7.78 3.52 -6.55
N ALA A 117 7.97 4.85 -6.61
CA ALA A 117 7.34 5.68 -7.62
C ALA A 117 7.81 5.33 -9.04
N ARG A 118 9.13 5.21 -9.26
CA ARG A 118 9.71 4.93 -10.58
C ARG A 118 9.29 3.56 -11.11
N PHE A 119 9.45 2.51 -10.31
CA PHE A 119 9.19 1.13 -10.74
C PHE A 119 7.69 0.85 -10.87
N SER A 120 6.83 1.51 -10.08
CA SER A 120 5.38 1.42 -10.29
C SER A 120 4.94 1.85 -11.68
N HIS A 121 5.57 2.90 -12.22
CA HIS A 121 5.30 3.36 -13.58
C HIS A 121 5.73 2.31 -14.63
N GLU A 122 6.81 1.58 -14.37
CA GLU A 122 7.33 0.54 -15.27
C GLU A 122 6.46 -0.73 -15.29
N ILE A 123 5.62 -0.95 -14.27
CA ILE A 123 4.65 -2.07 -14.23
C ILE A 123 3.52 -1.92 -15.27
N PHE A 124 3.25 -0.70 -15.72
CA PHE A 124 2.17 -0.42 -16.68
C PHE A 124 2.70 0.01 -18.06
N PRO A 125 3.46 -0.83 -18.80
CA PRO A 125 4.12 -0.40 -20.03
C PRO A 125 3.14 -0.10 -21.17
N GLU A 126 1.97 -0.77 -21.21
CA GLU A 126 1.02 -0.63 -22.33
C GLU A 126 -0.31 0.03 -21.95
N ASP A 127 -0.72 0.00 -20.67
CA ASP A 127 -1.99 0.55 -20.18
C ASP A 127 -1.82 1.23 -18.79
N PRO A 128 -1.09 2.36 -18.73
CA PRO A 128 -0.95 3.12 -17.49
C PRO A 128 -2.27 3.80 -17.11
N PRO A 129 -2.67 3.72 -15.82
CA PRO A 129 -3.85 4.43 -15.35
C PRO A 129 -3.64 5.94 -15.48
N LYS A 130 -4.64 6.66 -16.01
CA LYS A 130 -4.57 8.13 -16.13
C LYS A 130 -4.63 8.83 -14.77
N ASN A 131 -5.35 8.23 -13.83
CA ASN A 131 -5.49 8.65 -12.44
C ASN A 131 -5.44 7.39 -11.58
N PHE A 132 -4.92 7.47 -10.36
CA PHE A 132 -4.89 6.35 -9.42
C PHE A 132 -4.98 6.85 -7.99
N TRP A 133 -5.55 6.03 -7.11
CA TRP A 133 -5.45 6.24 -5.67
C TRP A 133 -4.04 5.86 -5.22
N LEU A 134 -3.36 6.74 -4.49
CA LEU A 134 -2.10 6.41 -3.84
C LEU A 134 -2.35 6.27 -2.34
N VAL A 135 -2.03 5.10 -1.80
CA VAL A 135 -2.03 4.83 -0.36
C VAL A 135 -0.59 4.72 0.12
N GLN A 136 -0.23 5.57 1.08
CA GLN A 136 1.11 5.66 1.66
C GLN A 136 1.03 6.01 3.14
N ASP A 137 2.09 5.66 3.89
CA ASP A 137 2.31 6.14 5.25
C ASP A 137 2.17 7.68 5.32
N PRO A 138 1.30 8.22 6.20
CA PRO A 138 1.16 9.66 6.45
C PRO A 138 2.45 10.44 6.72
N LEU A 139 3.55 9.78 7.08
CA LEU A 139 4.81 10.41 7.45
C LEU A 139 5.90 10.35 6.37
N LEU A 140 5.58 9.85 5.16
CA LEU A 140 6.53 9.67 4.04
C LEU A 140 6.35 10.68 2.90
#